data_AF-A0A3L7YJX5-F1
#
_entry.id   AF-A0A3L7YJX5-F1
#
_cell.length_a   1.000
_cell.length_b   1.000
_cell.length_c   1.000
_cell.angle_alpha   90.00
_cell.angle_beta   90.00
_cell.angle_gamma   90.00
#
_symmetry.space_group_name_H-M   'P 1'
#
loop_
_entity.id
_entity.type
_entity.pdbx_description
1 polymer ?
#
loop_
_entity_poly.entity_id
_entity_poly.type
_entity_poly.pdbx_seq_one_letter_code
_entity_poly.pdbx_strand_id
1 'polypeptide(L)'
;MSGAYSGKDHPFMRILHTSDLHVGRTLSNISLLEDQAAVLNQIADIAHSENVDVVIIAGDLYDRAVPSAEAVALVDRFLVRLVVRDKRKVLAIAGNHDSPERIGFTANILKELDLHLRGTLEDLTPVVINDAHGPVAFHLCRSSSTTRTARSPSTCCRTPRLPSPGSTPATPRAARTRSPTTLTTPRPPVPSATTRPR
;
A
#
# COMPACT_ATOMS: atom_id res chain seq x y z
N MET A 1 -9.84 13.95 9.16
CA MET A 1 -9.54 15.28 8.60
C MET A 1 -9.27 15.09 7.12
N SER A 2 -10.17 15.59 6.27
CA SER A 2 -10.12 15.46 4.82
C SER A 2 -8.94 16.25 4.27
N GLY A 3 -7.98 15.59 3.63
CA GLY A 3 -6.98 16.27 2.82
C GLY A 3 -7.70 17.00 1.69
N ALA A 4 -7.81 18.32 1.82
CA ALA A 4 -8.32 19.18 0.77
C ALA A 4 -7.39 19.05 -0.45
N TYR A 5 -7.98 18.99 -1.64
CA TYR A 5 -7.26 19.04 -2.90
C TYR A 5 -6.32 20.27 -2.86
N SER A 6 -5.01 20.02 -2.82
CA SER A 6 -4.00 21.06 -2.72
C SER A 6 -4.01 21.82 -4.03
N GLY A 7 -4.60 23.02 -4.03
CA GLY A 7 -4.82 23.90 -5.19
C GLY A 7 -3.71 23.89 -6.24
N LYS A 8 -3.82 22.95 -7.19
CA LYS A 8 -3.07 22.95 -8.43
C LYS A 8 -3.89 23.65 -9.51
N ASP A 9 -3.21 24.17 -10.52
CA ASP A 9 -3.80 24.98 -11.60
C ASP A 9 -4.77 24.21 -12.53
N HIS A 10 -5.08 22.94 -12.23
CA HIS A 10 -6.05 22.13 -12.96
C HIS A 10 -7.17 21.59 -12.04
N PRO A 11 -8.43 21.59 -12.49
CA PRO A 11 -9.57 21.15 -11.66
C PRO A 11 -9.72 19.62 -11.58
N PHE A 12 -9.05 18.85 -12.45
CA PHE A 12 -9.19 17.39 -12.49
C PHE A 12 -7.94 16.69 -11.96
N MET A 13 -8.10 15.50 -11.40
CA MET A 13 -6.96 14.67 -10.99
C MET A 13 -6.12 14.21 -12.19
N ARG A 14 -4.81 14.45 -12.15
CA ARG A 14 -3.86 13.89 -13.13
C ARG A 14 -3.12 12.70 -12.56
N ILE A 15 -3.12 11.59 -13.29
CA ILE A 15 -2.53 10.33 -12.86
C ILE A 15 -1.43 9.93 -13.83
N LEU A 16 -0.25 9.61 -13.30
CA LEU A 16 0.81 8.92 -14.03
C LEU A 16 0.81 7.45 -13.60
N HIS A 17 0.71 6.54 -14.55
CA HIS A 17 0.71 5.10 -14.29
C HIS A 17 1.90 4.44 -14.97
N THR A 18 2.67 3.67 -14.21
CA THR A 18 3.81 2.88 -14.69
C THR A 18 3.89 1.54 -13.95
N SER A 19 4.70 0.61 -14.43
CA SER A 19 4.93 -0.72 -13.85
C SER A 19 6.26 -1.28 -14.35
N ASP A 20 6.67 -2.44 -13.82
CA ASP A 20 7.78 -3.25 -14.35
C ASP A 20 9.12 -2.50 -14.40
N LEU A 21 9.41 -1.73 -13.34
CA LEU A 21 10.66 -0.96 -13.23
C LEU A 21 11.89 -1.88 -13.17
N HIS A 22 11.75 -3.03 -12.49
CA HIS A 22 12.79 -4.04 -12.30
C HIS A 22 14.15 -3.44 -11.93
N VAL A 23 14.18 -2.54 -10.95
CA VAL A 23 15.42 -1.85 -10.58
C VAL A 23 16.46 -2.86 -10.05
N GLY A 24 17.70 -2.73 -10.54
CA GLY A 24 18.81 -3.65 -10.24
C GLY A 24 19.00 -4.76 -11.28
N ARG A 25 18.36 -4.64 -12.45
CA ARG A 25 18.51 -5.61 -13.55
C ARG A 25 19.89 -5.53 -14.17
N THR A 26 20.39 -6.69 -14.60
CA THR A 26 21.64 -6.84 -15.37
C THR A 26 21.35 -7.45 -16.72
N LEU A 27 22.00 -6.98 -17.78
CA LEU A 27 21.94 -7.55 -19.13
C LEU A 27 23.34 -7.97 -19.55
N SER A 28 23.54 -9.26 -19.85
CA SER A 28 24.85 -9.79 -20.24
C SER A 28 25.99 -9.45 -19.26
N ASN A 29 25.70 -9.53 -17.95
CA ASN A 29 26.59 -9.17 -16.84
C ASN A 29 26.94 -7.68 -16.74
N ILE A 30 26.27 -6.82 -17.51
CA ILE A 30 26.38 -5.36 -17.40
C ILE A 30 25.22 -4.86 -16.55
N SER A 31 25.52 -4.02 -15.56
CA SER A 31 24.50 -3.38 -14.72
C SER A 31 23.76 -2.32 -15.52
N LEU A 32 22.44 -2.30 -15.41
CA LEU A 32 21.59 -1.27 -16.02
C LEU A 32 21.24 -0.14 -15.05
N LEU A 33 21.86 -0.10 -13.86
CA LEU A 33 21.47 0.84 -12.80
C LEU A 33 21.57 2.32 -13.22
N GLU A 34 22.58 2.68 -14.00
CA GLU A 34 22.75 4.06 -14.48
C GLU A 34 21.65 4.43 -15.49
N ASP A 35 21.38 3.53 -16.44
CA ASP A 35 20.28 3.70 -17.40
C ASP A 35 18.93 3.79 -16.69
N GLN A 36 18.70 2.91 -15.71
CA GLN A 36 17.50 2.92 -14.88
C GLN A 36 17.39 4.23 -14.08
N ALA A 37 18.50 4.77 -13.57
CA ALA A 37 18.49 6.06 -12.89
C ALA A 37 18.12 7.21 -13.84
N ALA A 38 18.59 7.20 -15.08
CA ALA A 38 18.20 8.16 -16.09
C ALA A 38 16.70 8.08 -16.40
N VAL A 39 16.16 6.88 -16.60
CA VAL A 39 14.72 6.66 -16.85
C VAL A 39 13.85 7.09 -15.67
N LEU A 40 14.23 6.73 -14.44
CA LEU A 40 13.49 7.13 -13.24
C LEU A 40 13.48 8.66 -13.04
N ASN A 41 14.59 9.33 -13.37
CA ASN A 41 14.63 10.80 -13.38
C ASN A 41 13.67 11.38 -14.43
N GLN A 42 13.64 10.83 -15.65
CA GLN A 42 12.70 11.27 -16.69
C GLN A 42 11.24 11.08 -16.25
N ILE A 43 10.91 9.96 -15.61
CA ILE A 43 9.56 9.73 -15.06
C ILE A 43 9.21 10.78 -14.00
N ALA A 44 10.15 11.10 -13.10
CA ALA A 44 9.94 12.15 -12.10
C ALA A 44 9.80 13.54 -12.73
N ASP A 45 10.60 13.85 -13.76
CA ASP A 45 10.51 15.11 -14.51
C ASP A 45 9.17 15.25 -15.21
N ILE A 46 8.65 14.19 -15.84
CA ILE A 46 7.31 14.16 -16.45
C ILE A 46 6.24 14.37 -15.38
N ALA A 47 6.33 13.67 -14.24
CA ALA A 47 5.38 13.84 -13.14
C ALA A 47 5.38 15.28 -12.58
N HIS A 48 6.54 15.93 -12.61
CA HIS A 48 6.69 17.33 -12.23
C HIS A 48 6.05 18.25 -13.28
N SER A 49 6.51 18.18 -14.54
CA SER A 49 6.09 19.09 -15.62
C SER A 49 4.60 19.00 -15.94
N GLU A 50 4.04 17.79 -15.91
CA GLU A 50 2.63 17.55 -16.17
C GLU A 50 1.73 17.80 -14.96
N ASN A 51 2.28 18.31 -13.85
CA ASN A 51 1.57 18.59 -12.61
C ASN A 51 0.79 17.40 -12.02
N VAL A 52 1.28 16.17 -12.24
CA VAL A 52 0.63 14.92 -11.80
C VAL A 52 0.28 14.94 -10.32
N ASP A 53 -0.93 14.53 -9.95
CA ASP A 53 -1.37 14.41 -8.55
C ASP A 53 -0.97 13.09 -7.92
N VAL A 54 -1.16 12.02 -8.69
CA VAL A 54 -1.00 10.64 -8.22
C VAL A 54 -0.10 9.89 -9.18
N VAL A 55 0.98 9.30 -8.66
CA VAL A 55 1.83 8.36 -9.38
C VAL A 55 1.47 6.95 -8.94
N ILE A 56 1.17 6.07 -9.88
CA ILE A 56 0.86 4.66 -9.65
C ILE A 56 2.01 3.81 -10.18
N ILE A 57 2.54 2.93 -9.34
CA ILE A 57 3.54 1.92 -9.68
C ILE A 57 2.90 0.55 -9.51
N ALA A 58 2.43 -0.05 -10.61
CA ALA A 58 1.60 -1.24 -10.62
C ALA A 58 2.39 -2.56 -10.56
N GLY A 59 3.44 -2.62 -9.74
CA GLY A 59 4.22 -3.84 -9.50
C GLY A 59 5.65 -3.79 -10.05
N ASP A 60 6.43 -4.77 -9.61
CA ASP A 60 7.81 -5.06 -10.02
C ASP A 60 8.73 -3.84 -9.90
N LEU A 61 8.80 -3.29 -8.68
CA LEU A 61 9.74 -2.21 -8.36
C LEU A 61 11.18 -2.69 -8.50
N TYR A 62 11.46 -3.90 -8.02
CA TYR A 62 12.78 -4.50 -8.05
C TYR A 62 12.84 -5.68 -9.02
N ASP A 63 14.04 -5.94 -9.57
CA ASP A 63 14.28 -7.12 -10.41
C ASP A 63 14.12 -8.43 -9.64
N ARG A 64 14.36 -8.42 -8.31
CA ARG A 64 14.41 -9.60 -7.45
C ARG A 64 13.84 -9.32 -6.07
N ALA A 65 13.36 -10.38 -5.42
CA ALA A 65 12.76 -10.31 -4.08
C ALA A 65 13.77 -9.86 -3.01
N VAL A 66 15.06 -10.11 -3.23
CA VAL A 66 16.17 -9.60 -2.44
C VAL A 66 17.02 -8.70 -3.35
N PRO A 67 16.72 -7.40 -3.44
CA PRO A 67 17.46 -6.47 -4.29
C PRO A 67 18.84 -6.14 -3.69
N SER A 68 19.75 -5.65 -4.54
CA SER A 68 21.04 -5.11 -4.09
C SER A 68 20.84 -3.79 -3.32
N ALA A 69 21.82 -3.42 -2.49
CA ALA A 69 21.78 -2.14 -1.76
C ALA A 69 21.70 -0.94 -2.71
N GLU A 70 22.36 -1.01 -3.87
CA GLU A 70 22.36 0.04 -4.89
C GLU A 70 20.97 0.21 -5.53
N ALA A 71 20.27 -0.90 -5.81
CA ALA A 71 18.92 -0.88 -6.33
C ALA A 71 17.93 -0.27 -5.31
N VAL A 72 18.05 -0.65 -4.04
CA VAL A 72 17.25 -0.06 -2.94
C VAL A 72 17.51 1.44 -2.85
N ALA A 73 18.78 1.86 -2.87
CA ALA A 73 19.13 3.27 -2.80
C ALA A 73 18.62 4.07 -4.02
N LEU A 74 18.55 3.46 -5.20
CA LEU A 74 18.01 4.11 -6.40
C LEU A 74 16.49 4.31 -6.30
N VAL A 75 15.75 3.27 -5.91
CA VAL A 75 14.29 3.38 -5.69
C VAL A 75 13.99 4.39 -4.57
N ASP A 76 14.75 4.38 -3.48
CA ASP A 76 14.63 5.36 -2.40
C ASP A 76 14.75 6.81 -2.92
N ARG A 77 15.82 7.13 -3.67
CA ARG A 77 16.00 8.47 -4.26
C ARG A 77 14.85 8.88 -5.16
N PHE A 78 14.34 7.95 -5.97
CA PHE A 78 13.19 8.18 -6.85
C PHE A 78 11.92 8.50 -6.06
N LEU A 79 11.59 7.69 -5.05
CA LEU A 79 10.42 7.90 -4.20
C LEU A 79 10.53 9.18 -3.34
N VAL A 80 11.71 9.47 -2.78
CA VAL A 80 11.97 10.71 -2.06
C VAL A 80 11.75 11.91 -2.96
N ARG A 81 12.18 11.85 -4.22
CA ARG A 81 11.93 12.93 -5.18
C ARG A 81 10.43 13.16 -5.38
N LEU A 82 9.69 12.12 -5.77
CA LEU A 82 8.24 12.23 -6.01
C LEU A 82 7.47 12.69 -4.77
N VAL A 83 7.69 12.04 -3.63
CA VAL A 83 6.87 12.20 -2.43
C VAL A 83 7.31 13.42 -1.62
N VAL A 84 8.60 13.53 -1.32
CA VAL A 84 9.10 14.54 -0.39
C VAL A 84 9.38 15.86 -1.09
N ARG A 85 9.97 15.84 -2.29
CA ARG A 85 10.34 17.07 -3.03
C ARG A 85 9.16 17.60 -3.85
N ASP A 86 8.57 16.75 -4.69
CA ASP A 86 7.50 17.14 -5.62
C ASP A 86 6.10 17.07 -5.01
N LYS A 87 5.98 16.54 -3.77
CA LYS A 87 4.71 16.41 -3.02
C LYS A 87 3.64 15.65 -3.79
N ARG A 88 4.05 14.63 -4.56
CA ARG A 88 3.14 13.74 -5.30
C ARG A 88 2.67 12.61 -4.39
N LYS A 89 1.40 12.24 -4.51
CA LYS A 89 0.89 11.03 -3.87
C LYS A 89 1.38 9.83 -4.67
N VAL A 90 1.95 8.83 -4.01
CA VAL A 90 2.49 7.66 -4.70
C VAL A 90 1.78 6.41 -4.19
N LEU A 91 1.22 5.64 -5.11
CA LEU A 91 0.53 4.38 -4.85
C LEU A 91 1.33 3.26 -5.51
N ALA A 92 1.88 2.33 -4.74
CA ALA A 92 2.66 1.23 -5.28
C ALA A 92 2.23 -0.12 -4.71
N ILE A 93 2.24 -1.13 -5.56
CA ILE A 93 1.95 -2.51 -5.19
C ILE A 93 3.19 -3.39 -5.42
N ALA A 94 3.34 -4.46 -4.64
CA ALA A 94 4.34 -5.48 -4.93
C ALA A 94 3.93 -6.29 -6.18
N GLY A 95 4.86 -6.47 -7.11
CA GLY A 95 4.70 -7.41 -8.22
C GLY A 95 5.13 -8.83 -7.86
N ASN A 96 5.35 -9.67 -8.88
CA ASN A 96 5.78 -11.06 -8.70
C ASN A 96 7.29 -11.21 -8.49
N HIS A 97 8.08 -10.20 -8.87
CA HIS A 97 9.52 -10.16 -8.60
C HIS A 97 9.82 -9.60 -7.20
N ASP A 98 8.93 -8.77 -6.66
CA ASP A 98 9.09 -8.17 -5.34
C ASP A 98 8.80 -9.18 -4.20
N SER A 99 9.37 -8.93 -3.02
CA SER A 99 8.89 -9.58 -1.78
C SER A 99 7.72 -8.76 -1.20
N PRO A 100 6.51 -9.35 -1.07
CA PRO A 100 5.37 -8.70 -0.44
C PRO A 100 5.69 -8.14 0.95
N GLU A 101 6.42 -8.91 1.77
CA GLU A 101 6.75 -8.56 3.15
C GLU A 101 7.71 -7.36 3.18
N ARG A 102 8.70 -7.32 2.27
CA ARG A 102 9.66 -6.21 2.20
C ARG A 102 9.03 -4.92 1.69
N ILE A 103 8.18 -4.99 0.68
CA ILE A 103 7.43 -3.81 0.20
C ILE A 103 6.48 -3.29 1.29
N GLY A 104 5.84 -4.19 2.03
CA GLY A 104 4.89 -3.83 3.08
C GLY A 104 5.51 -3.38 4.40
N PHE A 105 6.79 -3.65 4.65
CA PHE A 105 7.42 -3.49 5.98
C PHE A 105 7.28 -2.07 6.57
N THR A 106 7.39 -1.03 5.75
CA THR A 106 7.29 0.39 6.15
C THR A 106 6.00 1.07 5.73
N ALA A 107 5.03 0.33 5.18
CA ALA A 107 3.82 0.89 4.58
C ALA A 107 3.03 1.80 5.54
N ASN A 108 2.92 1.43 6.81
CA ASN A 108 2.17 2.22 7.80
C ASN A 108 2.83 3.57 8.10
N ILE A 109 4.16 3.63 8.13
CA ILE A 109 4.91 4.86 8.40
C ILE A 109 4.86 5.76 7.16
N LEU A 110 5.10 5.18 5.98
CA LEU A 110 5.19 5.91 4.72
C LEU A 110 3.83 6.45 4.25
N LYS A 111 2.73 5.82 4.67
CA LYS A 111 1.37 6.31 4.42
C LYS A 111 1.15 7.73 4.95
N GLU A 112 1.79 8.11 6.06
CA GLU A 112 1.70 9.47 6.63
C GLU A 112 2.38 10.53 5.73
N LEU A 113 3.20 10.09 4.78
CA LEU A 113 3.86 10.93 3.78
C LEU A 113 3.17 10.88 2.42
N ASP A 114 1.94 10.36 2.30
CA ASP A 114 1.25 10.10 1.02
C ASP A 114 1.96 9.06 0.12
N LEU A 115 2.79 8.18 0.71
CA LEU A 115 3.36 7.01 0.03
C LEU A 115 2.65 5.74 0.49
N HIS A 116 1.73 5.26 -0.34
CA HIS A 116 0.91 4.09 -0.06
C HIS A 116 1.52 2.85 -0.73
N LEU A 117 2.17 2.02 0.08
CA LEU A 117 2.73 0.74 -0.35
C LEU A 117 1.78 -0.41 0.04
N ARG A 118 1.54 -1.34 -0.90
CA ARG A 118 0.81 -2.59 -0.61
C ARG A 118 1.58 -3.81 -1.09
N GLY A 119 2.08 -4.56 -0.12
CA GLY A 119 2.75 -5.84 -0.38
C GLY A 119 1.80 -7.03 -0.39
N THR A 120 0.97 -7.17 0.64
CA THR A 120 0.05 -8.31 0.82
C THR A 120 -1.38 -7.96 0.40
N LEU A 121 -2.23 -8.98 0.22
CA LEU A 121 -3.66 -8.83 -0.12
C LEU A 121 -4.57 -8.85 1.13
N GLU A 122 -4.00 -8.67 2.33
CA GLU A 122 -4.76 -8.74 3.59
C GLU A 122 -5.67 -7.52 3.80
N ASP A 123 -5.24 -6.35 3.32
CA ASP A 123 -5.99 -5.10 3.42
C ASP A 123 -6.28 -4.53 2.02
N LEU A 124 -7.54 -4.68 1.60
CA LEU A 124 -8.06 -4.14 0.34
C LEU A 124 -8.82 -2.82 0.52
N THR A 125 -8.66 -2.17 1.68
CA THR A 125 -9.23 -0.85 1.93
C THR A 125 -8.69 0.13 0.90
N PRO A 126 -9.57 0.82 0.13
CA PRO A 126 -9.12 1.72 -0.91
C PRO A 126 -8.43 2.94 -0.31
N VAL A 127 -7.43 3.45 -1.02
CA VAL A 127 -6.88 4.78 -0.78
C VAL A 127 -7.83 5.77 -1.45
N VAL A 128 -8.43 6.67 -0.68
CA VAL A 128 -9.37 7.68 -1.19
C VAL A 128 -8.66 9.02 -1.29
N ILE A 129 -8.60 9.57 -2.50
CA ILE A 129 -8.02 10.88 -2.79
C ILE A 129 -9.12 11.74 -3.39
N ASN A 130 -9.32 12.94 -2.84
CA ASN A 130 -10.33 13.87 -3.34
C ASN A 130 -9.77 14.75 -4.45
N ASP A 131 -10.55 14.98 -5.50
CA ASP A 131 -10.32 16.07 -6.46
C ASP A 131 -11.46 17.10 -6.41
N ALA A 132 -11.54 18.03 -7.38
CA ALA A 132 -12.60 19.02 -7.41
C ALA A 132 -14.00 18.44 -7.68
N HIS A 133 -14.10 17.20 -8.15
CA HIS A 133 -15.34 16.51 -8.48
C HIS A 133 -15.77 15.51 -7.38
N GLY A 134 -14.88 15.17 -6.46
CA GLY A 134 -15.20 14.39 -5.27
C GLY A 134 -14.15 13.31 -4.96
N PRO A 135 -14.53 12.28 -4.17
CA PRO A 135 -13.61 11.23 -3.79
C PRO A 135 -13.35 10.24 -4.94
N VAL A 136 -12.07 9.99 -5.23
CA VAL A 136 -11.58 8.94 -6.14
C VAL A 136 -10.97 7.82 -5.29
N ALA A 137 -11.48 6.60 -5.44
CA ALA A 137 -11.03 5.43 -4.69
C ALA A 137 -10.06 4.57 -5.51
N PHE A 138 -8.85 4.37 -4.97
CA PHE A 138 -7.81 3.52 -5.55
C PHE A 138 -7.74 2.19 -4.81
N HIS A 139 -8.00 1.10 -5.54
CA HIS A 139 -7.85 -0.26 -5.04
C HIS A 139 -6.49 -0.83 -5.44
N LEU A 140 -5.61 -0.99 -4.47
CA LEU A 140 -4.24 -1.49 -4.67
C LEU A 140 -4.25 -3.02 -4.58
N CYS A 141 -4.51 -3.68 -5.72
CA CYS A 141 -4.60 -5.13 -5.82
C CYS A 141 -3.42 -5.69 -6.63
N ARG A 142 -2.55 -6.48 -5.99
CA ARG A 142 -1.52 -7.23 -6.72
C ARG A 142 -2.07 -8.52 -7.33
N SER A 143 -1.35 -9.03 -8.33
CA SER A 143 -1.60 -10.37 -8.87
C SER A 143 -1.39 -11.45 -7.81
N SER A 144 -2.31 -12.41 -7.72
CA SER A 144 -2.17 -13.61 -6.90
C SER A 144 -1.67 -14.76 -7.77
N SER A 145 -0.37 -15.05 -7.75
CA SER A 145 0.20 -16.25 -8.37
C SER A 145 -0.23 -17.55 -7.69
N THR A 146 -0.92 -17.47 -6.55
CA THR A 146 -1.66 -18.62 -6.03
C THR A 146 -2.75 -18.96 -7.02
N THR A 147 -2.55 -20.04 -7.79
CA THR A 147 -3.60 -20.81 -8.47
C THR A 147 -4.57 -21.32 -7.41
N ARG A 148 -5.38 -20.43 -6.85
CA ARG A 148 -6.54 -20.81 -6.05
C ARG A 148 -7.61 -21.10 -7.08
N THR A 149 -7.84 -22.38 -7.33
CA THR A 149 -9.00 -22.91 -8.07
C THR A 149 -10.19 -22.01 -7.76
N ALA A 150 -10.66 -21.29 -8.78
CA ALA A 150 -11.60 -20.19 -8.63
C ALA A 150 -12.88 -20.67 -7.94
N ARG A 151 -13.00 -20.43 -6.64
CA ARG A 151 -14.31 -20.29 -6.01
C ARG A 151 -14.79 -18.87 -6.30
N SER A 152 -15.63 -18.76 -7.34
CA SER A 152 -16.47 -17.63 -7.74
C SER A 152 -15.82 -16.23 -7.75
N PRO A 153 -15.83 -15.48 -8.87
CA PRO A 153 -15.32 -14.10 -8.97
C PRO A 153 -16.03 -13.07 -8.07
N SER A 154 -17.09 -13.47 -7.36
CA SER A 154 -18.05 -12.56 -6.72
C SER A 154 -17.57 -11.86 -5.44
N THR A 155 -16.40 -12.23 -4.89
CA THR A 155 -15.99 -11.74 -3.55
C THR A 155 -14.77 -10.81 -3.56
N CYS A 156 -13.92 -10.83 -4.59
CA CYS A 156 -12.65 -10.09 -4.56
C CYS A 156 -12.84 -8.58 -4.76
N CYS A 157 -13.86 -8.17 -5.52
CA CYS A 157 -14.09 -6.77 -5.88
C CYS A 157 -15.51 -6.29 -5.48
N ARG A 158 -15.97 -6.57 -4.26
CA ARG A 158 -17.10 -5.81 -3.72
C ARG A 158 -16.58 -4.42 -3.35
N THR A 159 -16.72 -3.47 -4.26
CA THR A 159 -16.43 -2.05 -4.04
C THR A 159 -17.17 -1.59 -2.77
N PRO A 160 -16.47 -1.06 -1.75
CA PRO A 160 -17.11 -0.29 -0.71
C PRO A 160 -17.83 0.88 -1.38
N ARG A 161 -19.14 0.99 -1.16
CA ARG A 161 -19.93 2.09 -1.70
C ARG A 161 -19.37 3.39 -1.09
N LEU A 162 -18.88 4.30 -1.93
CA LEU A 162 -18.49 5.63 -1.48
C LEU A 162 -19.68 6.24 -0.70
N PRO A 163 -19.45 6.83 0.49
CA PRO A 163 -20.52 7.49 1.23
C PRO A 163 -21.05 8.65 0.39
N SER A 164 -22.37 8.68 0.20
CA SER A 164 -23.05 9.76 -0.52
C SER A 164 -22.84 11.08 0.25
N PRO A 165 -22.60 12.21 -0.43
CA PRO A 165 -22.60 13.52 0.25
C PRO A 165 -24.02 13.80 0.75
N GLY A 166 -24.23 13.78 2.08
CA GLY A 166 -25.50 14.16 2.71
C GLY A 166 -26.12 13.17 3.70
N SER A 167 -25.53 12.00 3.99
CA SER A 167 -26.06 11.12 5.02
C SER A 167 -25.45 11.43 6.40
N THR A 168 -26.27 11.96 7.32
CA THR A 168 -25.96 12.05 8.75
C THR A 168 -25.71 10.64 9.34
N PRO A 169 -24.81 10.47 10.33
CA PRO A 169 -24.59 9.16 10.92
C PRO A 169 -25.82 8.73 11.72
N ALA A 170 -26.39 7.57 11.40
CA ALA A 170 -27.42 6.96 12.23
C ALA A 170 -26.81 6.51 13.57
N THR A 171 -27.40 6.97 14.67
CA THR A 171 -27.04 6.59 16.04
C THR A 171 -27.12 5.06 16.20
N PRO A 172 -26.14 4.38 16.82
CA PRO A 172 -26.21 2.93 16.98
C PRO A 172 -27.31 2.58 17.98
N ARG A 173 -28.30 1.79 17.52
CA ARG A 173 -29.32 1.21 18.39
C ARG A 173 -28.65 0.16 19.29
N ALA A 174 -28.75 0.34 20.60
CA ALA A 174 -28.17 -0.55 21.61
C ALA A 174 -28.59 -2.02 21.36
N ALA A 175 -27.61 -2.89 21.18
CA ALA A 175 -27.80 -4.33 21.09
C ALA A 175 -28.21 -4.86 22.48
N ARG A 176 -29.35 -5.56 22.54
CA ARG A 176 -29.80 -6.30 23.73
C ARG A 176 -28.76 -7.38 24.05
N THR A 177 -28.10 -7.25 25.19
CA THR A 177 -27.23 -8.28 25.76
C THR A 177 -28.05 -9.51 26.14
N ARG A 178 -27.73 -10.67 25.55
CA ARG A 178 -28.14 -11.98 26.09
C ARG A 178 -27.12 -12.41 27.15
N SER A 179 -27.63 -12.81 28.31
CA SER A 179 -26.87 -13.29 29.46
C SER A 179 -25.99 -14.50 29.10
N PRO A 180 -24.74 -14.60 29.58
CA PRO A 180 -23.90 -15.76 29.32
C PRO A 180 -24.26 -16.93 30.25
N THR A 181 -24.48 -18.09 29.64
CA THR A 181 -24.58 -19.39 30.31
C THR A 181 -23.21 -19.75 30.91
N THR A 182 -23.18 -20.03 32.21
CA THR A 182 -22.00 -20.47 32.97
C THR A 182 -21.48 -21.81 32.45
N LEU A 183 -20.24 -21.82 31.93
CA LEU A 183 -19.45 -23.03 31.73
C LEU A 183 -18.53 -23.22 32.94
N THR A 184 -18.81 -24.22 33.76
CA THR A 184 -17.96 -24.64 34.88
C THR A 184 -16.74 -25.37 34.32
N THR A 185 -15.52 -24.87 34.58
CA THR A 185 -14.26 -25.56 34.24
C THR A 185 -13.60 -26.03 35.54
N PRO A 186 -13.08 -27.28 35.63
CA PRO A 186 -12.41 -27.76 36.84
C PRO A 186 -11.01 -27.17 37.00
N ARG A 187 -10.64 -26.91 38.26
CA ARG A 187 -9.42 -26.24 38.71
C ARG A 187 -8.19 -27.17 38.62
N PRO A 188 -7.03 -26.72 38.14
CA PRO A 188 -5.80 -27.52 38.17
C PRO A 188 -5.18 -27.55 39.59
N PRO A 189 -4.45 -28.62 39.95
CA PRO A 189 -3.81 -28.75 41.26
C PRO A 189 -2.56 -27.87 41.40
N VAL A 190 -2.34 -27.38 42.62
CA VAL A 190 -1.25 -26.48 43.03
C VAL A 190 0.02 -27.29 43.32
N PRO A 191 1.21 -26.92 42.82
CA PRO A 191 2.45 -27.58 43.22
C PRO A 191 2.96 -27.06 44.57
N SER A 192 3.39 -28.00 45.41
CA SER A 192 3.95 -27.82 46.75
C SER A 192 5.36 -27.21 46.73
N ALA A 193 5.58 -26.22 47.60
CA ALA A 193 6.87 -25.59 47.81
C ALA A 193 7.90 -26.59 48.35
N THR A 194 9.04 -26.71 47.68
CA THR A 194 10.21 -27.42 48.21
C THR A 194 11.32 -26.41 48.49
N THR A 195 11.68 -26.35 49.77
CA THR A 195 12.72 -25.53 50.39
C THR A 195 14.11 -25.82 49.80
N ARG A 196 14.85 -24.79 49.41
CA ARG A 196 16.31 -24.87 49.20
C ARG A 196 17.05 -24.55 50.50
N PRO A 197 18.05 -25.33 50.92
CA PRO A 197 19.07 -24.85 51.84
C PRO A 197 20.21 -24.14 51.10
N ARG A 198 20.94 -23.35 51.89
CA ARG A 198 21.94 -22.32 51.57
C ARG A 198 23.01 -22.68 50.56
#